data_AF-A0A812EUV6-F1
#
_entry.id   AF-A0A812EUV6-F1
#
_cell.length_a   1.000
_cell.length_b   1.000
_cell.length_c   1.000
_cell.angle_alpha   90.00
_cell.angle_beta   90.00
_cell.angle_gamma   90.00
#
_symmetry.space_group_name_H-M   'P 1'
#
loop_
_entity.id
_entity.type
_entity.pdbx_description
1 polymer ?
#
loop_
_entity_poly.entity_id
_entity_poly.type
_entity_poly.pdbx_seq_one_letter_code
_entity_poly.pdbx_strand_id
1 'polypeptide(L)' 'MNLIKKMSVRIREIKGNKYLYYTYYEDGKKQEVYCGLASSSEAKRKALEAELDYLKKQKGVLLQRINETESKLNKIN' A
#
# COMPACT_ATOMS: atom_id res chain seq x y z
N MET A 1 -3.65 1.47 -16.55
CA MET A 1 -2.92 1.16 -15.31
C MET A 1 -3.33 2.19 -14.26
N ASN A 2 -4.24 1.83 -13.34
CA ASN A 2 -4.86 2.74 -12.38
C ASN A 2 -3.86 3.10 -11.27
N LEU A 3 -3.18 4.24 -11.39
CA LEU A 3 -1.97 4.50 -10.61
C LEU A 3 -2.18 4.76 -9.12
N ILE A 4 -3.40 5.00 -8.62
CA ILE A 4 -3.63 5.19 -7.19
C ILE A 4 -5.01 4.63 -6.83
N LYS A 5 -5.14 3.29 -6.80
CA LYS A 5 -6.31 2.69 -6.14
C LYS A 5 -6.17 2.90 -4.63
N LYS A 6 -7.27 3.36 -4.00
CA LYS A 6 -7.42 3.68 -2.57
C LYS A 6 -6.64 2.71 -1.66
N MET A 7 -5.50 3.17 -1.12
CA MET A 7 -4.92 2.59 0.09
C MET A 7 -5.56 3.27 1.31
N SER A 8 -5.83 2.51 2.36
CA SER A 8 -6.40 3.08 3.59
C SER A 8 -6.30 2.11 4.74
N VAL A 9 -6.03 2.65 5.93
CA VAL A 9 -6.35 1.95 7.18
C VAL A 9 -7.87 1.86 7.34
N ARG A 10 -8.35 0.65 7.59
CA ARG A 10 -9.77 0.32 7.82
C ARG A 10 -9.93 -0.24 9.23
N ILE A 11 -11.05 0.12 9.85
CA ILE A 11 -11.47 -0.49 11.11
C ILE A 11 -12.65 -1.40 10.81
N ARG A 12 -12.59 -2.65 11.28
CA ARG A 12 -13.69 -3.62 11.20
C ARG A 12 -14.10 -3.99 12.62
N GLU A 13 -15.39 -3.94 12.92
CA GLU A 13 -15.92 -4.37 14.21
C GLU A 13 -16.42 -5.81 14.13
N ILE A 14 -15.99 -6.66 15.06
CA ILE A 14 -16.39 -8.06 15.16
C ILE A 14 -16.67 -8.36 16.63
N LYS A 15 -17.92 -8.70 16.94
CA LYS A 15 -18.39 -9.01 18.31
C LYS A 15 -18.00 -7.92 19.34
N GLY A 16 -18.17 -6.65 18.98
CA GLY A 16 -17.86 -5.50 19.83
C GLY A 16 -16.39 -5.10 19.90
N ASN A 17 -15.47 -5.87 19.30
CA ASN A 17 -14.06 -5.53 19.22
C ASN A 17 -13.75 -4.87 17.87
N LYS A 18 -13.00 -3.76 17.91
CA LYS A 18 -12.55 -3.04 16.71
C LYS A 18 -11.16 -3.52 16.32
N TYR A 19 -10.98 -3.87 15.05
CA TYR A 19 -9.76 -4.40 14.49
C TYR A 19 -9.25 -3.52 13.35
N LEU A 20 -7.94 -3.26 13.32
CA LEU A 20 -7.27 -2.49 12.28
C LEU A 20 -6.81 -3.41 11.15
N TYR A 21 -7.05 -2.95 9.94
CA TYR A 21 -6.55 -3.56 8.72
C TYR A 21 -5.95 -2.49 7.82
N TYR A 22 -4.79 -2.75 7.25
CA TYR A 22 -4.27 -1.95 6.14
C TYR A 22 -4.75 -2.57 4.83
N THR A 23 -5.38 -1.77 3.97
CA THR A 23 -5.89 -2.22 2.66
C THR A 23 -5.17 -1.51 1.55
N TYR A 24 -4.73 -2.26 0.54
CA TYR A 24 -4.18 -1.71 -0.71
C TYR A 24 -4.61 -2.56 -1.90
N TYR A 25 -4.31 -2.11 -3.12
CA TYR A 25 -4.60 -2.85 -4.34
C TYR A 25 -3.31 -3.14 -5.09
N GLU A 26 -3.16 -4.39 -5.52
CA GLU A 26 -2.04 -4.88 -6.29
C GLU A 26 -2.57 -5.73 -7.45
N ASP A 27 -2.15 -5.43 -8.68
CA ASP A 27 -2.61 -6.09 -9.90
C ASP A 27 -4.15 -6.17 -10.03
N GLY A 28 -4.81 -5.11 -9.59
CA GLY A 28 -6.27 -5.00 -9.62
C GLY A 28 -6.99 -5.77 -8.50
N LYS A 29 -6.28 -6.60 -7.72
CA LYS A 29 -6.80 -7.35 -6.58
C LYS A 29 -6.64 -6.57 -5.28
N LYS A 30 -7.65 -6.65 -4.41
CA LYS A 30 -7.61 -6.05 -3.08
C LYS A 30 -6.77 -6.93 -2.16
N GLN A 31 -5.83 -6.33 -1.44
CA GLN A 31 -5.04 -6.95 -0.39
C GLN A 31 -5.45 -6.35 0.95
N GLU A 32 -5.55 -7.19 1.99
CA GLU A 32 -5.83 -6.78 3.36
C GLU A 32 -4.80 -7.38 4.30
N VAL A 33 -4.15 -6.52 5.09
CA VAL A 33 -3.19 -6.91 6.12
C VAL A 33 -3.84 -6.66 7.48
N TYR A 34 -3.96 -7.70 8.29
CA TYR A 34 -4.45 -7.58 9.66
C TYR A 34 -3.37 -6.97 10.57
N CYS A 35 -3.71 -5.88 11.26
CA CYS A 35 -2.76 -5.15 12.10
C CYS A 35 -2.98 -5.41 13.60
N GLY A 36 -4.18 -5.80 14.03
CA GLY A 36 -4.49 -6.06 15.45
C GLY A 36 -5.74 -5.34 15.94
N LEU A 37 -5.93 -5.27 17.27
CA LEU A 37 -6.99 -4.48 17.89
C LEU A 37 -6.75 -2.98 17.70
N ALA A 38 -7.80 -2.22 17.36
CA ALA A 38 -7.71 -0.79 17.08
C ALA A 38 -7.30 0.07 18.28
N SER A 39 -7.52 -0.43 19.49
CA SER A 39 -7.07 0.17 20.74
C SER A 39 -5.56 -0.01 20.98
N SER A 40 -4.91 -0.96 20.31
CA SER A 40 -3.49 -1.25 20.52
C SER A 40 -2.59 -0.29 19.73
N SER A 41 -1.66 0.35 20.44
CA SER A 41 -0.58 1.15 19.82
C SER A 41 0.29 0.31 18.89
N GLU A 42 0.48 -0.98 19.20
CA GLU A 42 1.22 -1.91 18.33
C GLU A 42 0.48 -2.13 17.00
N ALA A 43 -0.86 -2.22 17.03
CA ALA A 43 -1.65 -2.37 15.81
C ALA A 43 -1.58 -1.12 14.92
N LYS A 44 -1.55 0.08 15.52
CA LYS A 44 -1.32 1.32 14.78
C LYS A 44 0.06 1.35 14.14
N ARG A 45 1.10 0.91 14.88
CA ARG A 45 2.47 0.80 14.36
C ARG A 45 2.51 -0.17 13.16
N LYS A 46 1.92 -1.37 13.29
CA LYS A 46 1.84 -2.35 12.20
C LYS A 46 1.11 -1.81 10.96
N ALA A 47 0.06 -1.02 11.15
CA ALA A 47 -0.64 -0.39 10.03
C ALA A 47 0.25 0.61 9.27
N LEU A 48 1.02 1.43 10.00
CA LEU A 48 1.98 2.38 9.41
C LEU A 48 3.18 1.68 8.75
N GLU A 49 3.68 0.59 9.36
CA GLU A 49 4.73 -0.24 8.77
C GLU A 49 4.26 -0.82 7.42
N ALA A 50 3.05 -1.38 7.37
CA ALA A 50 2.46 -1.91 6.14
C ALA A 50 2.25 -0.81 5.07
N GLU A 51 1.84 0.39 5.49
CA GLU A 51 1.72 1.54 4.60
C GLU A 51 3.06 1.96 4.01
N LEU A 52 4.09 2.09 4.86
CA LEU A 52 5.43 2.46 4.45
C LEU A 52 6.04 1.45 3.48
N ASP A 53 5.89 0.15 3.74
CA ASP A 53 6.43 -0.90 2.89
C ASP A 53 5.76 -0.91 1.51
N TYR A 54 4.44 -0.70 1.46
CA TYR A 54 3.74 -0.55 0.20
C TYR A 54 4.21 0.69 -0.57
N LEU A 55 4.37 1.84 0.10
CA LEU A 55 4.87 3.07 -0.53
C LEU A 55 6.29 2.89 -1.09
N LYS A 56 7.17 2.19 -0.38
CA LYS A 56 8.51 1.84 -0.87
C LYS A 56 8.44 0.97 -2.13
N LYS A 57 7.56 -0.03 -2.16
CA LYS A 57 7.34 -0.86 -3.36
C LYS A 57 6.86 -0.04 -4.55
N GLN A 58 5.88 0.85 -4.33
CA GLN A 58 5.38 1.75 -5.37
C GLN A 58 6.48 2.69 -5.90
N LYS A 59 7.30 3.26 -5.00
CA LYS A 59 8.45 4.07 -5.39
C LYS A 59 9.39 3.30 -6.31
N GLY A 60 9.72 2.05 -5.98
CA GLY A 60 10.58 1.20 -6.81
C GLY A 60 10.02 0.98 -8.21
N VAL A 61 8.74 0.61 -8.32
CA VAL A 61 8.06 0.42 -9.61
C VAL A 61 8.03 1.71 -10.43
N LEU A 62 7.75 2.84 -9.81
CA LEU A 62 7.72 4.13 -10.51
C LEU A 62 9.11 4.53 -11.00
N LEU A 63 10.15 4.37 -10.18
CA LEU A 63 11.53 4.65 -10.58
C LEU A 63 11.97 3.80 -11.78
N GLN A 64 11.64 2.51 -11.78
CA GLN A 64 11.93 1.64 -12.92
C GLN A 64 11.26 2.15 -14.20
N ARG A 65 9.97 2.54 -14.13
CA ARG A 65 9.24 3.05 -15.30
C ARG A 65 9.78 4.38 -15.79
N ILE A 66 10.23 5.25 -14.88
CA ILE A 66 10.93 6.50 -15.23
C ILE A 66 12.18 6.16 -16.04
N ASN A 67 13.07 5.32 -15.51
CA ASN A 67 14.32 4.94 -16.16
C ASN A 67 14.09 4.27 -17.54
N GLU A 68 13.10 3.39 -17.64
CA GLU A 68 12.72 2.76 -18.91
C GLU A 68 12.22 3.78 -19.94
N THR A 69 11.49 4.80 -19.50
CA THR A 69 10.95 5.85 -20.37
C THR A 69 12.05 6.80 -20.82
N GLU A 70 12.93 7.21 -19.91
CA GLU A 70 14.13 8.01 -20.22
C GLU A 70 15.04 7.29 -21.22
N SER A 71 15.26 5.98 -21.02
CA SER A 71 16.06 5.17 -21.94
C SER A 71 15.43 5.07 -23.34
N LYS A 72 14.09 5.07 -23.44
CA LYS A 72 13.39 5.09 -24.73
C LYS A 72 13.52 6.46 -25.41
N LEU A 73 13.38 7.55 -24.66
CA LEU A 73 13.54 8.91 -25.18
C LEU A 73 14.96 9.13 -25.75
N ASN A 74 15.98 8.69 -25.02
CA ASN A 74 17.38 8.80 -25.45
C ASN A 74 17.73 7.97 -26.69
N LYS A 75 16.91 6.99 -27.08
CA LYS A 75 17.10 6.20 -28.31
C LYS A 75 16.38 6.79 -29.53
N ILE A 76 15.47 7.73 -29.30
CA ILE A 76 14.70 8.41 -30.35
C ILE A 76 15.41 9.69 -30.80
N ASN A 77 16.17 10.31 -29.90
CA ASN A 77 17.10 11.41 -30.20
C ASN A 77 18.45 10.88 -30.66
#